data_AF-A0AAV5V0N6-F1
#
_entry.id   AF-A0AAV5V0N6-F1
#
_cell.length_a   1.000
_cell.length_b   1.000
_cell.length_c   1.000
_cell.angle_alpha   90.00
_cell.angle_beta   90.00
_cell.angle_gamma   90.00
#
_symmetry.space_group_name_H-M   'P 1'
#
loop_
_entity.id
_entity.type
_entity.pdbx_description
1 polymer ?
#
loop_
_entity_poly.entity_id
_entity_poly.type
_entity_poly.pdbx_seq_one_letter_code
_entity_poly.pdbx_strand_id
1 'polypeptide(L)'
;RSMIDAGGNGVEAAIAAMFCLGATNPQSSGLGGGFLMTLYNSSTGRCVAIDAREAAPGLATETMFVNNSDAGMHGHLAVAVPSELAGYWEIFRRFGSGRLSWSQLVQPTIESVE
;
A
#
# COMPACT_ATOMS: atom_id res chain seq x y z
N ARG A 1 8.19 -9.12 -11.66
CA ARG A 1 8.64 -10.44 -12.17
C ARG A 1 9.76 -11.03 -11.33
N SER A 2 10.83 -10.27 -11.05
CA SER A 2 11.96 -10.69 -10.20
C SER A 2 11.56 -11.39 -8.89
N MET A 3 10.54 -10.91 -8.18
CA MET A 3 10.07 -11.55 -6.94
C MET A 3 9.51 -12.96 -7.16
N ILE A 4 8.81 -13.20 -8.28
CA ILE A 4 8.30 -14.54 -8.64
C ILE A 4 9.47 -15.44 -9.03
N ASP A 5 10.41 -14.92 -9.83
CA ASP A 5 11.60 -15.66 -10.26
C ASP A 5 12.50 -16.02 -9.05
N ALA A 6 12.51 -15.20 -8.01
CA ALA A 6 13.19 -15.45 -6.74
C ALA A 6 12.44 -16.42 -5.78
N GLY A 7 11.32 -17.00 -6.22
CA GLY A 7 10.55 -17.99 -5.47
C GLY A 7 9.48 -17.42 -4.52
N GLY A 8 9.27 -16.10 -4.55
CA GLY A 8 8.16 -15.45 -3.88
C GLY A 8 6.81 -15.75 -4.54
N ASN A 9 5.73 -15.36 -3.88
CA ASN A 9 4.37 -15.54 -4.39
C ASN A 9 3.78 -14.22 -4.96
N GLY A 10 2.53 -14.29 -5.42
CA GLY A 10 1.83 -13.14 -5.98
C GLY A 10 1.68 -11.96 -5.03
N VAL A 11 1.63 -12.20 -3.71
CA VAL A 11 1.55 -11.14 -2.69
C VAL A 11 2.87 -10.38 -2.60
N GLU A 12 3.98 -11.09 -2.47
CA GLU A 12 5.32 -10.48 -2.41
C GLU A 12 5.65 -9.72 -3.71
N ALA A 13 5.26 -10.27 -4.86
CA ALA A 13 5.41 -9.60 -6.14
C ALA A 13 4.55 -8.33 -6.25
N ALA A 14 3.32 -8.35 -5.73
CA ALA A 14 2.46 -7.17 -5.70
C ALA A 14 3.04 -6.08 -4.78
N ILE A 15 3.51 -6.43 -3.58
CA ILE A 15 4.13 -5.47 -2.65
C ILE A 15 5.34 -4.78 -3.29
N ALA A 16 6.27 -5.55 -3.87
CA ALA A 16 7.45 -4.98 -4.53
C ALA A 16 7.07 -4.08 -5.72
N ALA A 17 6.03 -4.46 -6.49
CA ALA A 17 5.52 -3.63 -7.58
C ALA A 17 4.88 -2.33 -7.07
N MET A 18 4.15 -2.36 -5.96
CA MET A 18 3.53 -1.16 -5.39
C MET A 18 4.57 -0.20 -4.80
N PHE A 19 5.64 -0.70 -4.15
CA PHE A 19 6.79 0.14 -3.79
C PHE A 19 7.40 0.83 -5.02
N CYS A 20 7.65 0.07 -6.09
CA CYS A 20 8.18 0.60 -7.34
C CYS A 20 7.25 1.63 -7.97
N LEU A 21 5.94 1.39 -7.96
CA LEU A 21 4.94 2.32 -8.49
C LEU A 21 4.92 3.62 -7.69
N GLY A 22 5.05 3.56 -6.36
CA GLY A 22 5.15 4.75 -5.52
C GLY A 22 6.36 5.62 -5.80
N ALA A 23 7.44 5.04 -6.32
CA ALA A 23 8.65 5.77 -6.70
C ALA A 23 8.62 6.28 -8.15
N THR A 24 8.07 5.48 -9.08
CA THR A 24 8.07 5.77 -10.52
C THR A 24 6.85 6.58 -10.98
N ASN A 25 5.73 6.51 -10.27
CA ASN A 25 4.51 7.29 -10.50
C ASN A 25 3.97 7.90 -9.17
N PRO A 26 4.76 8.77 -8.51
CA PRO A 26 4.48 9.24 -7.16
C PRO A 26 3.20 10.06 -7.03
N GLN A 27 2.70 10.65 -8.13
CA GLN A 27 1.43 11.39 -8.14
C GLN A 27 0.19 10.50 -8.05
N SER A 28 0.32 9.18 -8.24
CA SER A 28 -0.81 8.25 -8.36
C SER A 28 -0.96 7.29 -7.19
N SER A 29 0.15 6.85 -6.59
CA SER A 29 0.17 5.94 -5.44
C SER A 29 1.44 6.14 -4.62
N GLY A 30 1.44 5.68 -3.37
CA GLY A 30 2.66 5.63 -2.58
C GLY A 30 2.38 5.52 -1.08
N LEU A 31 3.45 5.54 -0.28
CA LEU A 31 3.37 5.30 1.16
C LEU A 31 2.52 6.32 1.93
N GLY A 32 2.21 7.47 1.31
CA GLY A 32 1.34 8.50 1.87
C GLY A 32 -0.16 8.26 1.69
N GLY A 33 -0.57 7.16 1.04
CA GLY A 33 -1.98 6.85 0.77
C GLY A 33 -2.48 5.56 1.43
N GLY A 34 -3.31 4.84 0.68
CA GLY A 34 -3.86 3.55 1.03
C GLY A 34 -4.32 2.77 -0.21
N PHE A 35 -4.59 1.47 -0.03
CA PHE A 35 -4.95 0.57 -1.12
C PHE A 35 -6.08 -0.40 -0.73
N LEU A 36 -6.73 -0.94 -1.76
CA LEU A 36 -7.60 -2.10 -1.66
C LEU A 36 -6.97 -3.24 -2.46
N MET A 37 -6.97 -4.45 -1.92
CA MET A 37 -6.42 -5.61 -2.59
C MET A 37 -7.34 -6.81 -2.47
N THR A 38 -7.60 -7.48 -3.60
CA THR A 38 -8.30 -8.76 -3.63
C THR A 38 -7.29 -9.87 -3.83
N LEU A 39 -7.21 -10.78 -2.86
CA LEU A 39 -6.33 -11.93 -2.86
C LEU A 39 -7.14 -13.21 -3.07
N TYR A 40 -6.77 -13.99 -4.08
CA TYR A 40 -7.27 -15.36 -4.23
C TYR A 40 -6.20 -16.34 -3.82
N ASN A 41 -6.50 -17.17 -2.82
CA ASN A 41 -5.66 -18.28 -2.41
C ASN A 41 -6.12 -19.55 -3.15
N SER A 42 -5.32 -20.00 -4.09
CA SER A 42 -5.61 -21.18 -4.92
C SER A 42 -5.57 -22.50 -4.16
N SER A 43 -4.78 -22.61 -3.08
CA SER A 43 -4.71 -23.85 -2.29
C SER A 43 -5.93 -24.05 -1.40
N THR A 44 -6.54 -22.95 -0.94
CA THR A 44 -7.76 -23.00 -0.13
C THR A 44 -9.03 -22.73 -0.94
N GLY A 45 -8.91 -22.25 -2.18
CA GLY A 45 -10.04 -21.81 -3.00
C GLY A 45 -10.80 -20.59 -2.45
N ARG A 46 -10.12 -19.73 -1.66
CA ARG A 46 -10.77 -18.62 -0.95
C ARG A 46 -10.30 -17.26 -1.47
N CYS A 47 -11.24 -16.31 -1.54
CA CYS A 47 -10.94 -14.90 -1.74
C CYS A 47 -10.89 -14.16 -0.41
N VAL A 48 -9.97 -13.22 -0.28
CA VAL A 48 -9.87 -12.26 0.83
C VAL A 48 -9.75 -10.87 0.23
N ALA A 49 -10.54 -9.93 0.74
CA ALA A 49 -10.36 -8.51 0.48
C ALA A 49 -9.54 -7.90 1.62
N ILE A 50 -8.54 -7.12 1.27
CA ILE A 50 -7.73 -6.33 2.18
C ILE A 50 -8.13 -4.87 1.97
N ASP A 51 -8.57 -4.26 3.06
CA ASP A 51 -8.87 -2.84 3.13
C ASP A 51 -7.77 -2.15 3.93
N ALA A 52 -6.88 -1.47 3.21
CA ALA A 52 -5.90 -0.55 3.75
C ALA A 52 -6.20 0.84 3.20
N ARG A 53 -7.48 1.24 3.18
CA ARG A 53 -7.88 2.62 2.89
C ARG A 53 -7.43 3.54 4.02
N GLU A 54 -7.20 4.80 3.70
CA GLU A 54 -6.92 5.83 4.69
C GLU A 54 -8.14 6.08 5.58
N ALA A 55 -7.90 6.48 6.83
CA ALA A 55 -8.97 6.81 7.77
C ALA A 55 -8.90 8.28 8.18
N ALA A 56 -10.07 8.90 8.39
CA ALA A 56 -10.11 10.25 8.95
C ALA A 56 -9.40 10.27 10.32
N PRO A 57 -8.57 11.28 10.61
CA PRO A 57 -7.91 11.40 11.91
C PRO A 57 -8.94 11.61 13.02
N GLY A 58 -8.62 11.23 14.26
CA GLY A 58 -9.56 11.29 15.39
C GLY A 58 -10.06 12.68 15.79
N LEU A 59 -9.45 13.75 15.27
CA LEU A 59 -9.88 15.14 15.45
C LEU A 59 -10.68 15.69 14.25
N ALA A 60 -10.93 14.88 13.22
CA ALA A 60 -11.76 15.29 12.09
C ALA A 60 -13.21 15.53 12.54
N THR A 61 -13.86 16.50 11.92
CA THR A 61 -15.27 16.82 12.19
C THR A 61 -16.05 16.87 10.88
N GLU A 62 -17.34 16.58 10.93
CA GLU A 62 -18.22 16.56 9.74
C GLU A 62 -18.25 17.91 9.00
N THR A 63 -17.98 19.01 9.70
CA THR A 63 -18.10 20.37 9.16
C THR A 63 -16.76 21.04 8.84
N MET A 64 -15.63 20.33 8.96
CA MET A 64 -14.27 20.92 8.85
C MET A 64 -13.96 21.59 7.50
N PHE A 65 -14.77 21.34 6.46
CA PHE A 65 -14.61 21.92 5.11
C PHE A 65 -15.78 22.81 4.66
N VAL A 66 -16.84 22.98 5.46
CA VAL A 66 -18.06 23.68 5.02
C VAL A 66 -17.80 25.12 4.58
N ASN A 67 -16.90 25.82 5.27
CA ASN A 67 -16.54 27.21 4.97
C ASN A 67 -15.23 27.35 4.16
N ASN A 68 -14.57 26.25 3.85
CA ASN A 68 -13.32 26.22 3.09
C ASN A 68 -13.20 24.87 2.38
N SER A 69 -13.87 24.74 1.23
CA SER A 69 -13.86 23.50 0.45
C SER A 69 -12.49 23.20 -0.17
N ASP A 70 -11.69 24.22 -0.46
CA ASP A 70 -10.34 24.05 -1.00
C ASP A 70 -9.42 23.29 -0.04
N ALA A 71 -9.59 23.49 1.27
CA ALA A 71 -8.86 22.76 2.31
C ALA A 71 -9.16 21.24 2.34
N GLY A 72 -10.23 20.80 1.67
CA GLY A 72 -10.54 19.38 1.47
C GLY A 72 -9.77 18.72 0.34
N MET A 73 -9.09 19.50 -0.50
CA MET A 73 -8.25 19.01 -1.60
C MET A 73 -6.78 19.40 -1.43
N HIS A 74 -6.51 20.56 -0.84
CA HIS A 74 -5.18 21.14 -0.72
C HIS A 74 -4.81 21.41 0.74
N GLY A 75 -3.52 21.24 1.05
CA GLY A 75 -2.97 21.46 2.38
C GLY A 75 -3.19 20.29 3.34
N HIS A 76 -2.70 20.45 4.56
CA HIS A 76 -2.63 19.36 5.54
C HIS A 76 -4.00 18.85 6.01
N LEU A 77 -5.06 19.68 5.93
CA LEU A 77 -6.40 19.27 6.36
C LEU A 77 -7.03 18.23 5.43
N ALA A 78 -6.57 18.15 4.17
CA ALA A 78 -7.02 17.15 3.20
C ALA A 78 -6.41 15.75 3.45
N VAL A 79 -5.41 15.64 4.34
CA VAL A 79 -4.66 14.40 4.57
C VAL A 79 -5.38 13.52 5.59
N ALA A 80 -5.77 12.31 5.16
CA ALA A 80 -6.20 11.22 6.03
C ALA A 80 -4.98 10.45 6.58
N VAL A 81 -5.17 9.59 7.58
CA VAL A 81 -4.08 8.77 8.15
C VAL A 81 -3.63 7.73 7.12
N PRO A 82 -2.37 7.80 6.61
CA PRO A 82 -1.88 6.85 5.63
C PRO A 82 -1.80 5.44 6.20
N SER A 83 -2.18 4.45 5.40
CA SER A 83 -2.26 3.04 5.81
C SER A 83 -1.56 2.08 4.84
N GLU A 84 -1.08 2.58 3.70
CA GLU A 84 -0.39 1.81 2.65
C GLU A 84 0.73 0.90 3.22
N LEU A 85 1.71 1.48 3.92
CA LEU A 85 2.86 0.73 4.46
C LEU A 85 2.44 -0.30 5.51
N ALA A 86 1.48 0.05 6.37
CA ALA A 86 0.94 -0.85 7.37
C ALA A 86 0.19 -2.03 6.72
N GLY A 87 -0.58 -1.74 5.66
CA GLY A 87 -1.26 -2.74 4.86
C GLY A 87 -0.29 -3.70 4.19
N TYR A 88 0.78 -3.19 3.55
CA TYR A 88 1.82 -4.03 2.95
C TYR A 88 2.47 -4.98 3.97
N TRP A 89 2.81 -4.45 5.15
CA TRP A 89 3.41 -5.24 6.21
C TRP A 89 2.47 -6.34 6.71
N GLU A 90 1.19 -6.02 6.87
CA GLU A 90 0.19 -6.99 7.35
C GLU A 90 -0.02 -8.12 6.34
N ILE A 91 -0.14 -7.80 5.05
CA ILE A 91 -0.30 -8.84 4.02
C ILE A 91 0.98 -9.65 3.81
N PHE A 92 2.16 -9.05 3.95
CA PHE A 92 3.43 -9.78 3.92
C PHE A 92 3.50 -10.79 5.07
N ARG A 93 3.17 -10.37 6.29
CA ARG A 93 3.17 -11.26 7.46
C ARG A 93 2.17 -12.39 7.36
N ARG A 94 0.98 -12.14 6.82
CA ARG A 94 -0.11 -13.13 6.75
C ARG A 94 0.00 -14.06 5.56
N PHE A 95 0.45 -13.55 4.41
CA PHE A 95 0.34 -14.24 3.13
C PHE A 95 1.67 -14.33 2.37
N GLY A 96 2.78 -13.86 2.94
CA GLY A 96 4.12 -14.05 2.37
C GLY A 96 4.47 -15.52 2.23
N SER A 97 5.32 -15.85 1.25
CA SER A 97 5.74 -17.23 1.03
C SER A 97 6.73 -17.74 2.08
N GLY A 98 7.37 -16.82 2.80
CA GLY A 98 8.50 -17.11 3.68
C GLY A 98 9.82 -17.32 2.95
N ARG A 99 9.85 -17.17 1.62
CA ARG A 99 11.08 -17.30 0.81
C ARG A 99 11.83 -15.99 0.62
N LEU A 100 11.12 -14.86 0.70
CA LEU A 100 11.69 -13.53 0.58
C LEU A 100 11.56 -12.80 1.91
N SER A 101 12.59 -12.03 2.25
CA SER A 101 12.55 -11.08 3.36
C SER A 101 11.91 -9.77 2.93
N TRP A 102 11.44 -9.00 3.91
CA TRP A 102 10.86 -7.68 3.67
C TRP A 102 11.80 -6.74 2.91
N SER A 103 13.09 -6.72 3.28
CA SER A 103 14.09 -5.89 2.62
C SER A 103 14.26 -6.25 1.14
N GLN A 104 14.19 -7.54 0.79
CA GLN A 104 14.25 -7.97 -0.62
C GLN A 104 13.09 -7.45 -1.47
N LEU A 105 11.95 -7.09 -0.87
CA LEU A 105 10.82 -6.49 -1.60
C LEU A 105 11.02 -5.00 -1.87
N VAL A 106 11.78 -4.30 -1.02
CA VAL A 106 12.02 -2.85 -1.10
C VAL A 106 13.29 -2.53 -1.90
N GLN A 107 14.31 -3.37 -1.77
CA GLN A 107 15.64 -3.17 -2.36
C GLN A 107 15.61 -2.80 -3.85
N PRO A 108 14.83 -3.48 -4.73
CA PRO A 108 14.82 -3.15 -6.15
C PRO A 108 14.32 -1.73 -6.44
N THR A 109 13.42 -1.20 -5.61
CA THR A 109 12.92 0.16 -5.77
C THR A 109 13.98 1.17 -5.40
N ILE A 110 14.73 0.95 -4.31
CA ILE A 110 15.84 1.81 -3.89
C ILE A 110 16.86 1.91 -5.03
N GLU A 111 17.30 0.78 -5.56
CA GLU A 111 18.27 0.72 -6.66
C GLU A 111 17.78 1.34 -7.97
N SER A 112 16.46 1.49 -8.16
CA SER A 112 15.89 2.08 -9.37
C SER A 112 15.79 3.60 -9.34
N VAL A 113 15.95 4.22 -8.16
CA VAL A 113 15.81 5.67 -7.97
C VAL A 113 17.09 6.36 -7.47
N GLU A 114 18.14 5.59 -7.20
CA GLU A 114 19.52 6.07 -7.00
C GLU A 114 20.28 6.15 -8.33
#